data_AF-A0A6M3LX63-F1
#
_entry.id   AF-A0A6M3LX63-F1
#
_cell.length_a   1.000
_cell.length_b   1.000
_cell.length_c   1.000
_cell.angle_alpha   90.00
_cell.angle_beta   90.00
_cell.angle_gamma   90.00
#
_symmetry.space_group_name_H-M   'P 1'
#
loop_
_entity.id
_entity.type
_entity.pdbx_description
1 polymer ?
#
loop_
_entity_poly.entity_id
_entity_poly.type
_entity_poly.pdbx_seq_one_letter_code
_entity_poly.pdbx_strand_id
1 'polypeptide(L)'
;MAEYKTKITSKITSKIINKIIRKLMNFQKLVKLSYSMLDLPDSKYKHFSFILSKNKILSVGYNLGFKSHPLAKQYGYRFNAIHSELKAIQNFPYPPANLSKCKIVNIRIMANNNLGMSRPCFYCSKLLNDFNLTEIWYTNRQGKFEKYYDNL
;
A
#
# COMPACT_ATOMS: atom_id res chain seq x y z
N MET A 1 -22.11 36.17 -26.52
CA MET A 1 -21.60 34.84 -26.97
C MET A 1 -20.23 34.47 -26.37
N ALA A 2 -19.30 35.41 -26.20
CA ALA A 2 -17.98 35.14 -25.60
C ALA A 2 -18.06 34.58 -24.16
N GLU A 3 -18.87 35.20 -23.29
CA GLU A 3 -19.08 34.80 -21.89
C GLU A 3 -19.62 33.36 -21.71
N TYR A 4 -20.47 32.92 -22.65
CA TYR A 4 -21.06 31.58 -22.63
C TYR A 4 -20.05 30.50 -23.00
N LYS A 5 -19.19 30.77 -24.00
CA LYS A 5 -18.07 29.88 -24.36
C LYS A 5 -17.08 29.74 -23.20
N THR A 6 -16.76 30.83 -22.49
CA THR A 6 -15.83 30.85 -21.34
C THR A 6 -16.36 30.04 -20.14
N LYS A 7 -17.66 30.12 -19.84
CA LYS A 7 -18.29 29.30 -18.78
C LYS A 7 -18.29 27.81 -19.13
N ILE A 8 -18.57 27.45 -20.38
CA ILE A 8 -18.57 26.05 -20.83
C ILE A 8 -17.18 25.44 -20.78
N THR A 9 -16.15 26.14 -21.28
CA THR A 9 -14.76 25.66 -21.18
C THR A 9 -14.37 25.46 -19.73
N SER A 10 -14.61 26.42 -18.82
CA SER A 10 -14.29 26.28 -17.39
C SER A 10 -14.94 25.06 -16.70
N LYS A 11 -16.18 24.72 -17.08
CA LYS A 11 -16.94 23.59 -16.53
C LYS A 11 -16.44 22.25 -17.08
N ILE A 12 -15.97 22.22 -18.32
CA ILE A 12 -15.33 21.03 -18.93
C ILE A 12 -13.96 20.78 -18.29
N THR A 13 -13.14 21.82 -18.13
CA THR A 13 -11.80 21.69 -17.50
C THR A 13 -11.92 21.16 -16.07
N SER A 14 -12.84 21.69 -15.27
CA SER A 14 -13.06 21.23 -13.89
C SER A 14 -13.55 19.78 -13.82
N LYS A 15 -14.40 19.33 -14.75
CA LYS A 15 -14.85 17.93 -14.83
C LYS A 15 -13.70 16.98 -15.19
N ILE A 16 -12.82 17.38 -16.11
CA ILE A 16 -11.63 16.61 -16.50
C ILE A 16 -10.63 16.54 -15.33
N ILE A 17 -10.34 17.67 -14.69
CA ILE A 17 -9.46 17.74 -13.52
C ILE A 17 -10.01 16.85 -12.40
N ASN A 18 -11.30 16.93 -12.08
CA ASN A 18 -11.93 16.05 -11.09
C ASN A 18 -11.87 14.57 -11.47
N LYS A 19 -11.99 14.23 -12.76
CA LYS A 19 -11.81 12.85 -13.25
C LYS A 19 -10.37 12.37 -13.07
N ILE A 20 -9.38 13.23 -13.34
CA ILE A 20 -7.95 12.95 -13.12
C ILE A 20 -7.66 12.77 -11.63
N ILE A 21 -8.11 13.71 -10.78
CA ILE A 21 -7.94 13.65 -9.31
C ILE A 21 -8.58 12.38 -8.75
N ARG A 22 -9.79 12.01 -9.20
CA ARG A 22 -10.45 10.77 -8.80
C ARG A 22 -9.70 9.51 -9.25
N LYS A 23 -8.85 9.61 -10.26
CA LYS A 23 -7.99 8.52 -10.74
C LYS A 23 -6.66 8.45 -9.97
N LEU A 24 -6.23 9.55 -9.37
CA LEU A 24 -5.04 9.58 -8.52
C LEU A 24 -5.30 8.83 -7.21
N MET A 25 -4.27 8.13 -6.75
CA MET A 25 -4.31 7.37 -5.51
C MET A 25 -4.31 8.33 -4.32
N ASN A 26 -5.22 8.11 -3.36
CA ASN A 26 -5.31 8.94 -2.17
C ASN A 26 -4.50 8.31 -1.03
N PHE A 27 -3.21 8.60 -0.99
CA PHE A 27 -2.31 8.15 0.07
C PHE A 27 -2.71 8.64 1.46
N GLN A 28 -3.26 9.85 1.57
CA GLN A 28 -3.71 10.40 2.86
C GLN A 28 -4.82 9.55 3.49
N LYS A 29 -5.72 8.99 2.67
CA LYS A 29 -6.75 8.06 3.14
C LYS A 29 -6.14 6.79 3.76
N LEU A 30 -5.09 6.24 3.13
CA LEU A 30 -4.38 5.06 3.63
C LEU A 30 -3.65 5.37 4.93
N VAL A 31 -2.97 6.51 5.01
CA VAL A 31 -2.31 6.99 6.23
C VAL A 31 -3.31 7.15 7.38
N LYS A 32 -4.45 7.81 7.14
CA LYS A 32 -5.51 7.98 8.16
C LYS A 32 -6.04 6.63 8.65
N LEU A 33 -6.24 5.67 7.74
CA LEU A 33 -6.67 4.32 8.08
C LEU A 33 -5.61 3.58 8.91
N SER A 34 -4.32 3.70 8.57
CA SER A 34 -3.23 3.14 9.39
C SER A 34 -3.24 3.68 10.83
N TYR A 35 -3.47 4.99 11.01
CA TYR A 35 -3.58 5.58 12.36
C TYR A 35 -4.79 5.08 13.14
N SER A 36 -5.91 4.75 12.48
CA SER A 36 -7.09 4.21 13.17
C SER A 36 -6.95 2.73 13.56
N MET A 37 -5.83 2.08 13.20
CA MET A 37 -5.57 0.65 13.44
C MET A 37 -4.28 0.41 14.23
N LEU A 38 -3.79 1.42 14.97
CA LEU A 38 -2.52 1.34 15.72
C LEU A 38 -2.51 0.26 16.80
N ASP A 39 -3.68 -0.17 17.25
CA ASP A 39 -3.89 -1.26 18.20
C ASP A 39 -3.61 -2.65 17.60
N LEU A 40 -3.69 -2.81 16.26
CA LEU A 40 -3.61 -4.12 15.61
C LEU A 40 -2.21 -4.76 15.60
N PRO A 41 -1.15 -4.13 15.03
CA PRO A 41 0.17 -4.73 15.13
C PRO A 41 0.70 -4.58 16.56
N ASP A 42 0.76 -5.69 17.30
CA ASP A 42 1.36 -5.75 18.64
C ASP A 42 2.89 -5.69 18.55
N SER A 43 3.41 -4.49 18.27
CA SER A 43 4.83 -4.19 18.18
C SER A 43 5.09 -2.68 18.28
N LYS A 44 6.33 -2.29 18.62
CA LYS A 44 6.75 -0.87 18.65
C LYS A 44 6.73 -0.19 17.28
N TYR A 45 6.78 -0.98 16.19
CA TYR A 45 6.82 -0.46 14.83
C TYR A 45 5.61 -0.98 14.07
N LYS A 46 4.66 -0.10 13.80
CA LYS A 46 3.37 -0.46 13.21
C LYS A 46 3.52 -0.42 11.69
N HIS A 47 3.62 -1.57 11.06
CA HIS A 47 3.64 -1.70 9.60
C HIS A 47 2.28 -2.11 9.08
N PHE A 48 1.85 -1.46 8.00
CA PHE A 48 0.62 -1.74 7.30
C PHE A 48 0.88 -1.84 5.80
N SER A 49 0.22 -2.79 5.15
CA SER A 49 0.26 -2.97 3.71
C SER A 49 -1.16 -3.03 3.17
N PHE A 50 -1.46 -2.23 2.16
CA PHE A 50 -2.76 -2.15 1.52
C PHE A 50 -2.66 -2.68 0.10
N ILE A 51 -3.46 -3.68 -0.25
CA ILE A 51 -3.60 -4.11 -1.64
C ILE A 51 -4.80 -3.38 -2.23
N LEU A 52 -4.60 -2.69 -3.35
CA LEU A 52 -5.62 -1.92 -4.02
C LEU A 52 -5.82 -2.38 -5.46
N SER A 53 -7.08 -2.36 -5.90
CA SER A 53 -7.39 -2.32 -7.32
C SER A 53 -7.97 -0.94 -7.64
N LYS A 54 -7.30 -0.19 -8.51
CA LYS A 54 -7.57 1.24 -8.73
C LYS A 54 -7.48 2.00 -7.40
N ASN A 55 -8.59 2.55 -6.92
CA ASN A 55 -8.70 3.30 -5.65
C ASN A 55 -9.49 2.54 -4.57
N LYS A 56 -9.82 1.27 -4.80
CA LYS A 56 -10.52 0.42 -3.82
C LYS A 56 -9.48 -0.42 -3.07
N ILE A 57 -9.51 -0.35 -1.74
CA ILE A 57 -8.76 -1.24 -0.87
C ILE A 57 -9.43 -2.62 -0.93
N LEU A 58 -8.69 -3.64 -1.34
CA LEU A 58 -9.16 -5.02 -1.44
C LEU A 58 -8.75 -5.83 -0.21
N SER A 59 -7.57 -5.56 0.35
CA SER A 59 -7.12 -6.14 1.60
C SER A 59 -6.15 -5.22 2.35
N VAL A 60 -6.04 -5.47 3.65
CA VAL A 60 -5.12 -4.81 4.57
C VAL A 60 -4.36 -5.89 5.32
N GLY A 61 -3.06 -5.72 5.45
CA GLY A 61 -2.20 -6.52 6.31
C GLY A 61 -1.40 -5.66 7.27
N TYR A 62 -0.99 -6.26 8.39
CA TYR A 62 -0.15 -5.65 9.40
C TYR A 62 0.83 -6.69 9.96
N ASN A 63 1.96 -6.25 10.51
CA ASN A 63 2.99 -7.15 11.01
C ASN A 63 2.56 -7.87 12.30
N LEU A 64 2.85 -9.16 12.38
CA LEU A 64 2.57 -10.03 13.53
C LEU A 64 3.86 -10.73 13.95
N GLY A 65 4.61 -10.11 14.86
CA GLY A 65 5.95 -10.56 15.26
C GLY A 65 5.98 -11.91 15.97
N PHE A 66 4.88 -12.28 16.65
CA PHE A 66 4.77 -13.52 17.43
C PHE A 66 3.97 -14.62 16.73
N LYS A 67 3.54 -14.40 15.48
CA LYS A 67 2.83 -15.41 14.67
C LYS A 67 3.71 -15.82 13.50
N SER A 68 3.82 -17.12 13.31
CA SER A 68 4.57 -17.70 12.19
C SER A 68 3.65 -18.12 11.05
N HIS A 69 4.22 -18.28 9.85
CA HIS A 69 3.48 -18.81 8.69
C HIS A 69 4.36 -19.69 7.79
N PRO A 70 3.83 -20.76 7.16
CA PRO A 70 4.59 -21.60 6.23
C PRO A 70 5.22 -20.82 5.07
N LEU A 71 4.52 -19.85 4.47
CA LEU A 71 5.12 -18.98 3.45
C LEU A 71 6.27 -18.12 4.03
N ALA A 72 6.12 -17.57 5.23
CA ALA A 72 7.20 -16.82 5.85
C ALA A 72 8.46 -17.70 6.03
N LYS A 73 8.27 -18.96 6.42
CA LYS A 73 9.35 -19.96 6.47
C LYS A 73 9.95 -20.26 5.09
N GLN A 74 9.10 -20.51 4.08
CA GLN A 74 9.54 -20.81 2.71
C GLN A 74 10.40 -19.69 2.11
N TYR A 75 10.05 -18.44 2.37
CA TYR A 75 10.82 -17.29 1.88
C TYR A 75 11.99 -16.90 2.78
N GLY A 76 12.16 -17.51 3.96
CA GLY A 76 13.30 -17.27 4.85
C GLY A 76 13.16 -16.06 5.77
N TYR A 77 11.93 -15.67 6.13
CA TYR A 77 11.67 -14.55 7.03
C TYR A 77 12.26 -14.84 8.40
N ARG A 78 12.81 -13.81 9.06
CA ARG A 78 13.34 -13.94 10.42
C ARG A 78 12.25 -14.44 11.36
N PHE A 79 12.55 -15.51 12.11
CA PHE A 79 11.60 -16.20 13.02
C PHE A 79 10.32 -16.71 12.33
N ASN A 80 10.30 -16.77 11.00
CA ASN A 80 9.11 -17.04 10.19
C ASN A 80 7.96 -16.08 10.50
N ALA A 81 8.26 -14.88 11.03
CA ALA A 81 7.27 -13.91 11.44
C ALA A 81 6.50 -13.34 10.23
N ILE A 82 5.22 -13.04 10.42
CA ILE A 82 4.39 -12.49 9.35
C ILE A 82 4.63 -10.97 9.24
N HIS A 83 5.14 -10.51 8.10
CA HIS A 83 5.18 -9.09 7.77
C HIS A 83 3.84 -8.62 7.19
N SER A 84 3.64 -7.30 7.13
CA SER A 84 2.39 -6.71 6.67
C SER A 84 2.05 -7.07 5.23
N GLU A 85 3.05 -7.20 4.35
CA GLU A 85 2.87 -7.59 2.94
C GLU A 85 2.29 -9.00 2.82
N LEU A 86 2.91 -9.96 3.52
CA LEU A 86 2.42 -11.34 3.56
C LEU A 86 1.00 -11.39 4.13
N LYS A 87 0.73 -10.65 5.21
CA LYS A 87 -0.61 -10.61 5.80
C LYS A 87 -1.64 -10.02 4.84
N ALA A 88 -1.27 -9.02 4.05
CA ALA A 88 -2.16 -8.40 3.07
C ALA A 88 -2.50 -9.37 1.93
N ILE A 89 -1.52 -10.17 1.47
CA ILE A 89 -1.72 -11.25 0.50
C ILE A 89 -2.64 -12.34 1.08
N GLN A 90 -2.41 -12.79 2.32
CA GLN A 90 -3.27 -13.78 2.98
C GLN A 90 -4.72 -13.32 3.12
N ASN A 91 -4.93 -12.03 3.40
CA ASN A 91 -6.24 -11.43 3.56
C ASN A 91 -6.90 -11.06 2.22
N PHE A 92 -6.23 -11.30 1.07
CA PHE A 92 -6.77 -10.96 -0.23
C PHE A 92 -7.96 -11.87 -0.58
N PRO A 93 -9.13 -11.30 -0.92
CA PRO A 93 -10.38 -12.09 -1.00
C PRO A 93 -10.61 -12.75 -2.37
N TYR A 94 -9.67 -12.62 -3.30
CA TYR A 94 -9.78 -13.14 -4.66
C TYR A 94 -8.66 -14.14 -4.95
N PRO A 95 -8.74 -14.91 -6.04
CA PRO A 95 -7.67 -15.81 -6.44
C PRO A 95 -6.32 -15.07 -6.56
N PRO A 96 -5.19 -15.68 -6.13
CA PRO A 96 -3.87 -15.06 -6.18
C PRO A 96 -3.48 -14.48 -7.55
N ALA A 97 -3.93 -15.10 -8.65
CA ALA A 97 -3.69 -14.61 -10.01
C ALA A 97 -4.19 -13.16 -10.24
N ASN A 98 -5.18 -12.70 -9.48
CA ASN A 98 -5.74 -11.34 -9.58
C ASN A 98 -4.82 -10.27 -8.96
N LEU A 99 -3.81 -10.66 -8.16
CA LEU A 99 -2.83 -9.73 -7.59
C LEU A 99 -2.02 -9.03 -8.68
N SER A 100 -1.80 -9.67 -9.82
CA SER A 100 -1.14 -9.09 -11.00
C SER A 100 -1.77 -7.78 -11.51
N LYS A 101 -3.04 -7.53 -11.18
CA LYS A 101 -3.80 -6.33 -11.58
C LYS A 101 -3.92 -5.30 -10.46
N CYS A 102 -3.27 -5.56 -9.33
CA CYS A 102 -3.34 -4.75 -8.13
C CYS A 102 -2.04 -3.97 -7.92
N LYS A 103 -2.10 -3.04 -6.98
CA LYS A 103 -0.94 -2.34 -6.42
C LYS A 103 -0.87 -2.58 -4.93
N ILE A 104 0.30 -2.45 -4.34
CA ILE A 104 0.48 -2.49 -2.89
C ILE A 104 1.07 -1.18 -2.39
N VAL A 105 0.60 -0.73 -1.23
CA VAL A 105 1.11 0.46 -0.56
C VAL A 105 1.53 0.09 0.86
N ASN A 106 2.81 0.23 1.15
CA ASN A 106 3.39 0.01 2.47
C ASN A 106 3.46 1.33 3.25
N ILE A 107 3.13 1.27 4.53
CA ILE A 107 3.17 2.40 5.46
C ILE A 107 3.74 1.89 6.78
N ARG A 108 4.69 2.64 7.35
CA ARG A 108 5.21 2.39 8.70
C ARG A 108 4.92 3.60 9.57
N ILE A 109 4.34 3.36 10.74
CA ILE A 109 4.21 4.34 11.81
C ILE A 109 5.22 3.97 12.91
N MET A 110 6.09 4.92 13.24
CA MET A 110 7.10 4.77 14.28
C MET A 110 6.50 5.05 15.67
N ALA A 111 7.23 4.72 16.73
CA ALA A 111 6.76 4.93 18.11
C ALA A 111 6.49 6.42 18.46
N ASN A 112 7.10 7.36 17.74
CA ASN A 112 6.83 8.79 17.86
C ASN A 112 5.63 9.26 17.01
N ASN A 113 4.81 8.33 16.51
CA ASN A 113 3.68 8.57 15.60
C ASN A 113 4.03 9.25 14.27
N ASN A 114 5.30 9.30 13.87
CA ASN A 114 5.68 9.77 12.54
C ASN A 114 5.73 8.62 11.52
N LEU A 115 5.53 8.97 10.25
CA LEU A 115 5.75 8.05 9.15
C LEU A 115 7.25 7.71 9.03
N GLY A 116 7.55 6.43 8.87
CA GLY A 116 8.91 5.93 8.71
C GLY A 116 9.12 5.14 7.43
N MET A 117 10.36 4.70 7.22
CA MET A 117 10.73 3.87 6.07
C MET A 117 9.98 2.51 6.12
N SER A 118 9.20 2.23 5.08
CA SER A 118 8.40 1.01 4.89
C SER A 118 8.68 0.30 3.56
N ARG A 119 9.84 0.59 2.95
CA ARG A 119 10.33 -0.16 1.78
C ARG A 119 10.26 -1.67 2.09
N PRO A 120 9.71 -2.50 1.19
CA PRO A 120 9.67 -3.95 1.41
C PRO A 120 11.09 -4.47 1.66
N CYS A 121 11.23 -5.40 2.61
CA CYS A 121 12.49 -6.08 2.81
C CYS A 121 12.76 -7.05 1.66
N PHE A 122 13.99 -7.57 1.56
CA PHE A 122 14.39 -8.53 0.52
C PHE A 122 13.40 -9.69 0.34
N TYR A 123 12.96 -10.31 1.44
CA TYR A 123 12.02 -11.44 1.38
C TYR A 123 10.59 -11.03 0.99
N CYS A 124 10.15 -9.83 1.37
CA CYS A 124 8.87 -9.29 0.93
C CYS A 124 8.91 -8.90 -0.54
N SER A 125 10.00 -8.31 -1.03
CA SER A 125 10.16 -8.03 -2.46
C SER A 125 10.07 -9.30 -3.30
N LYS A 126 10.76 -10.38 -2.90
CA LYS A 126 10.67 -11.69 -3.58
C LYS A 126 9.24 -12.25 -3.55
N LEU A 127 8.59 -12.23 -2.39
CA LEU A 127 7.19 -12.65 -2.24
C LEU A 127 6.27 -11.87 -3.19
N LEU A 128 6.36 -10.53 -3.18
CA LEU A 128 5.52 -9.68 -4.03
C LEU A 128 5.74 -9.96 -5.52
N ASN A 129 7.00 -10.18 -5.92
CA ASN A 129 7.34 -10.55 -7.29
C ASN A 129 6.74 -11.91 -7.70
N ASP A 130 6.83 -12.93 -6.85
CA ASP A 130 6.27 -14.27 -7.15
C ASP A 130 4.74 -14.25 -7.29
N PHE A 131 4.06 -13.32 -6.60
CA PHE A 131 2.62 -13.07 -6.78
C PHE A 131 2.29 -12.06 -7.90
N ASN A 132 3.28 -11.65 -8.69
CA ASN A 132 3.19 -10.66 -9.78
C ASN A 132 2.66 -9.28 -9.32
N LEU A 133 2.86 -8.91 -8.06
CA LEU A 133 2.42 -7.64 -7.50
C LEU A 133 3.52 -6.58 -7.66
N THR A 134 3.66 -6.04 -8.87
CA THR A 134 4.81 -5.19 -9.27
C THR A 134 4.61 -3.69 -9.05
N GLU A 135 3.37 -3.21 -8.94
CA GLU A 135 3.12 -1.80 -8.59
C GLU A 135 3.18 -1.59 -7.08
N ILE A 136 4.38 -1.31 -6.57
CA ILE A 136 4.68 -1.19 -5.14
C ILE A 136 4.99 0.27 -4.78
N TRP A 137 4.35 0.77 -3.73
CA TRP A 137 4.60 2.09 -3.15
C TRP A 137 4.93 1.95 -1.66
N TYR A 138 5.78 2.82 -1.14
CA TYR A 138 6.15 2.82 0.29
C TYR A 138 6.44 4.23 0.82
N THR A 139 6.35 4.41 2.13
CA THR A 139 6.81 5.63 2.82
C THR A 139 8.32 5.58 3.06
N ASN A 140 9.05 6.65 2.75
CA ASN A 140 10.50 6.76 2.96
C ASN A 140 10.84 7.32 4.38
N ARG A 141 12.12 7.62 4.64
CA ARG A 141 12.58 8.14 5.96
C ARG A 141 12.02 9.52 6.28
N GLN A 142 11.62 10.29 5.27
CA GLN A 142 11.00 11.60 5.41
C GLN A 142 9.47 11.52 5.42
N GLY A 143 8.90 10.31 5.48
CA GLY A 143 7.45 10.10 5.45
C GLY A 143 6.78 10.37 4.10
N LYS A 144 7.55 10.53 3.01
CA LYS A 144 7.04 10.73 1.65
C LYS A 144 6.81 9.40 0.95
N PHE A 145 5.84 9.34 0.05
CA PHE A 145 5.60 8.15 -0.76
C PHE A 145 6.56 8.09 -1.95
N GLU A 146 7.18 6.93 -2.13
CA GLU A 146 8.03 6.60 -3.26
C GLU A 146 7.53 5.32 -3.93
N LYS A 147 7.72 5.23 -5.24
CA LYS A 147 7.50 3.99 -5.98
C LYS A 147 8.76 3.14 -5.85
N TYR A 148 8.57 1.86 -5.52
CA TYR A 148 9.66 0.90 -5.51
C TYR A 148 9.96 0.49 -6.94
N TYR A 149 11.24 0.56 -7.30
CA TYR A 149 11.78 0.01 -8.53
C TYR A 149 12.74 -1.10 -8.11
N ASP A 150 12.49 -2.33 -8.58
CA ASP A 150 13.44 -3.41 -8.36
C ASP A 150 14.62 -3.16 -9.30
N ASN A 151 15.79 -2.90 -8.73
CA ASN A 151 17.03 -2.74 -9.49
C ASN A 151 17.71 -4.11 -9.62
N LEU A 152 16.98 -5.10 -10.15
CA LEU A 152 17.56 -6.40 -10.48
C LEU A 152 18.57 -6.24 -11.62
#